data_AF-A0A368FBV9-F1
#
_entry.id   AF-A0A368FBV9-F1
#
_cell.length_a   1.000
_cell.length_b   1.000
_cell.length_c   1.000
_cell.angle_alpha   90.00
_cell.angle_beta   90.00
_cell.angle_gamma   90.00
#
_symmetry.space_group_name_H-M   'P 1'
#
loop_
_entity.id
_entity.type
_entity.pdbx_description
1 polymer ?
#
loop_
_entity_poly.entity_id
_entity_poly.type
_entity_poly.pdbx_seq_one_letter_code
_entity_poly.pdbx_strand_id
1 'polypeptide(L)'
;MCGTALLGHGREHFAVKKFVKYSRESEERIAIEVSIHRQLLDVRNVVPLLAATATGHISYLVFPFYKRGSVGVICYGGVRGMVILV
;
A
#
# COMPACT_ATOMS: atom_id res chain seq x y z
N MET A 1 3.57 -12.12 6.20
CA MET A 1 3.25 -12.17 4.75
C MET A 1 2.35 -10.99 4.41
N CYS A 2 2.64 -10.25 3.32
CA CYS A 2 1.85 -9.09 2.88
C CYS A 2 0.85 -9.53 1.80
N GLY A 3 -0.44 -9.33 2.03
CA GLY A 3 -1.49 -9.60 1.04
C GLY A 3 -2.01 -8.30 0.45
N THR A 4 -2.19 -8.24 -0.86
CA THR A 4 -2.77 -7.09 -1.56
C THR A 4 -4.20 -7.41 -1.94
N ALA A 5 -5.16 -6.60 -1.49
CA ALA A 5 -6.58 -6.76 -1.83
C ALA A 5 -7.09 -5.52 -2.57
N LEU A 6 -8.05 -5.72 -3.47
CA LEU A 6 -8.80 -4.65 -4.11
C LEU A 6 -10.09 -4.42 -3.34
N LEU A 7 -10.27 -3.23 -2.76
CA LEU A 7 -11.53 -2.82 -2.16
C LEU A 7 -12.29 -1.94 -3.16
N GLY A 8 -13.58 -2.18 -3.33
CA GLY A 8 -14.42 -1.39 -4.24
C GLY A 8 -15.71 -0.92 -3.58
N HIS A 9 -16.05 0.35 -3.78
CA HIS A 9 -17.36 0.92 -3.46
C HIS A 9 -17.84 1.69 -4.69
N GLY A 10 -18.93 1.25 -5.32
CA GLY A 10 -19.36 1.80 -6.61
C GLY A 10 -18.37 1.52 -7.76
N ARG A 11 -17.94 2.57 -8.47
CA ARG A 11 -16.97 2.48 -9.60
C ARG A 11 -15.52 2.73 -9.19
N GLU A 12 -15.27 3.03 -7.92
CA GLU A 12 -13.93 3.34 -7.43
C GLU A 12 -13.26 2.09 -6.86
N HIS A 13 -12.00 1.87 -7.25
CA HIS A 13 -11.18 0.78 -6.77
C HIS A 13 -10.00 1.34 -5.98
N PHE A 14 -9.65 0.66 -4.90
CA PHE A 14 -8.52 1.00 -4.04
C PHE A 14 -7.57 -0.20 -3.91
N ALA A 15 -6.28 0.10 -3.83
CA ALA A 15 -5.26 -0.88 -3.51
C ALA A 15 -5.05 -0.89 -1.99
N VAL A 16 -5.24 -2.05 -1.37
CA VAL A 16 -5.06 -2.21 0.08
C VAL A 16 -3.90 -3.14 0.36
N LYS A 17 -2.88 -2.61 1.03
CA LYS A 17 -1.73 -3.38 1.52
C LYS A 17 -2.02 -3.82 2.95
N LYS A 18 -2.15 -5.13 3.16
CA LYS A 18 -2.39 -5.74 4.47
C LYS A 18 -1.08 -6.18 5.10
N PHE A 19 -0.81 -5.68 6.30
CA PHE A 19 0.30 -6.10 7.14
C PHE A 19 -0.24 -6.84 8.36
N VAL A 20 0.34 -7.99 8.66
CA VAL A 20 0.11 -8.64 9.95
C VAL A 20 1.30 -8.29 10.84
N LYS A 21 0.99 -7.82 12.05
CA LYS A 21 1.94 -7.43 13.09
C LYS A 21 2.38 -8.70 13.80
N TYR A 22 3.61 -9.12 13.55
CA TYR A 22 4.18 -10.34 14.17
C TYR A 22 5.23 -10.02 15.23
N SER A 23 5.78 -8.80 15.21
CA SER A 23 6.82 -8.35 16.11
C SER A 23 6.80 -6.83 16.24
N ARG A 24 7.43 -6.30 17.30
CA ARG A 24 7.66 -4.87 17.48
C ARG A 24 8.39 -4.25 16.28
N GLU A 25 9.39 -4.94 15.75
CA GLU A 25 10.11 -4.50 14.54
C GLU A 25 9.16 -4.35 13.33
N SER A 26 8.22 -5.28 13.15
CA SER A 26 7.23 -5.18 12.06
C SER A 26 6.31 -3.98 12.23
N GLU A 27 5.95 -3.63 13.47
CA GLU A 27 5.14 -2.45 13.78
C GLU A 27 5.90 -1.15 13.53
N GLU A 28 7.18 -1.09 13.92
CA GLU A 28 8.07 0.04 13.67
C GLU A 28 8.24 0.28 12.17
N ARG A 29 8.44 -0.77 11.37
CA ARG A 29 8.52 -0.66 9.90
C ARG A 29 7.22 -0.14 9.27
N ILE A 30 6.06 -0.58 9.76
CA ILE A 30 4.76 -0.07 9.31
C ILE A 30 4.62 1.41 9.67
N ALA A 31 5.01 1.80 10.89
CA ALA A 31 4.95 3.19 11.35
C ALA A 31 5.86 4.10 10.53
N ILE A 32 7.07 3.64 10.20
CA ILE A 32 8.00 4.35 9.31
C ILE A 32 7.39 4.52 7.92
N GLU A 33 6.85 3.45 7.30
CA GLU A 33 6.22 3.51 5.97
C GLU A 33 5.06 4.51 5.95
N VAL A 34 4.22 4.53 6.99
CA VAL A 34 3.12 5.51 7.14
C VAL A 34 3.66 6.92 7.30
N SER A 35 4.69 7.11 8.13
CA SER A 35 5.28 8.43 8.39
C SER A 35 5.85 9.05 7.12
N ILE A 36 6.60 8.26 6.33
CA ILE A 36 7.18 8.73 5.07
C ILE A 36 6.08 9.11 4.08
N HIS A 37 5.07 8.26 3.88
CA HIS A 37 3.98 8.60 2.96
C HIS A 37 3.20 9.85 3.38
N ARG A 38 3.01 10.07 4.68
CA ARG A 38 2.36 11.29 5.18
C ARG A 38 3.16 12.55 4.89
N GLN A 39 4.49 12.46 4.95
CA GLN A 39 5.38 13.58 4.61
C GLN A 39 5.41 13.86 3.10
N LEU A 40 5.07 12.87 2.27
CA LEU A 40 5.12 12.96 0.81
C LEU A 40 3.76 13.16 0.14
N LEU A 41 2.70 13.47 0.92
CA LEU A 41 1.31 13.54 0.42
C LEU A 41 1.13 14.44 -0.82
N ASP A 42 1.83 15.57 -0.86
CA ASP A 42 1.69 16.58 -1.93
C ASP A 42 2.81 16.51 -2.99
N VAL A 43 3.66 15.48 -2.94
CA VAL A 43 4.77 15.33 -3.89
C VAL A 43 4.27 14.68 -5.18
N ARG A 44 4.44 15.38 -6.30
CA ARG A 44 4.14 14.83 -7.63
C ARG A 44 4.96 13.57 -7.89
N ASN A 45 4.32 12.58 -8.52
CA ASN A 45 4.88 11.26 -8.86
C ASN A 45 5.14 10.33 -7.67
N VAL A 46 4.71 10.68 -6.46
CA VAL A 46 4.61 9.74 -5.34
C VAL A 46 3.18 9.23 -5.25
N VAL A 47 2.99 7.95 -4.95
CA VAL A 47 1.66 7.39 -4.72
C VAL A 47 1.15 7.88 -3.37
N PRO A 48 0.03 8.63 -3.31
CA PRO A 48 -0.45 9.17 -2.05
C PRO A 48 -1.07 8.06 -1.18
N LEU A 49 -0.77 8.09 0.12
CA LEU A 49 -1.46 7.26 1.10
C LEU A 49 -2.81 7.90 1.42
N LEU A 50 -3.91 7.23 1.07
CA LEU A 50 -5.27 7.75 1.27
C LEU A 50 -5.74 7.53 2.71
N ALA A 51 -5.44 6.35 3.27
CA ALA A 51 -5.79 6.01 4.63
C ALA A 51 -4.85 4.96 5.21
N ALA A 52 -4.65 5.01 6.52
CA ALA A 52 -3.98 3.98 7.30
C ALA A 52 -4.86 3.63 8.50
N THR A 53 -5.21 2.35 8.65
CA THR A 53 -5.99 1.86 9.79
C THR A 53 -5.32 0.64 10.40
N ALA A 54 -5.46 0.50 11.71
CA ALA A 54 -4.93 -0.62 12.46
C ALA A 54 -6.06 -1.24 13.29
N THR A 55 -6.27 -2.54 13.12
CA THR A 55 -7.29 -3.31 13.84
C THR A 55 -6.63 -4.54 14.44
N GLY A 56 -6.42 -4.52 15.76
CA GLY A 56 -5.67 -5.57 16.47
C GLY A 56 -4.27 -5.78 15.89
N HIS A 57 -3.98 -7.02 15.49
CA HIS A 57 -2.70 -7.45 14.92
C HIS A 57 -2.57 -7.19 13.42
N ILE A 58 -3.45 -6.39 12.82
CA ILE A 58 -3.44 -6.13 11.38
C ILE A 58 -3.42 -4.62 11.14
N SER A 59 -2.56 -4.18 10.23
CA SER A 59 -2.56 -2.83 9.69
C SER A 59 -2.94 -2.88 8.20
N TYR A 60 -3.75 -1.92 7.77
CA TYR A 60 -4.16 -1.75 6.40
C TYR A 60 -3.74 -0.36 5.93
N LEU A 61 -3.03 -0.31 4.80
CA LEU A 61 -2.70 0.92 4.10
C LEU A 61 -3.48 0.96 2.79
N VAL A 62 -4.18 2.07 2.54
CA VAL A 62 -5.07 2.25 1.41
C VAL A 62 -4.46 3.28 0.46
N PHE A 63 -4.41 2.91 -0.82
CA PHE A 63 -3.82 3.71 -1.89
C PHE A 63 -4.77 3.77 -3.10
N PRO A 64 -4.59 4.75 -4.01
CA PRO A 64 -5.27 4.75 -5.28
C PRO A 64 -4.95 3.48 -6.07
N PHE A 65 -5.95 2.89 -6.73
CA PHE A 65 -5.71 1.75 -7.61
C PHE A 65 -5.29 2.21 -9.01
N TYR A 66 -4.08 1.82 -9.42
CA TYR A 66 -3.61 2.03 -10.79
C TYR A 66 -3.81 0.76 -11.63
N LYS A 67 -4.74 0.80 -12.59
CA LYS A 67 -5.08 -0.34 -13.45
C LYS A 67 -3.89 -0.92 -14.22
N ARG A 68 -2.89 -0.09 -14.55
CA ARG A 68 -1.68 -0.51 -15.26
C ARG A 68 -0.68 -1.27 -14.38
N GLY A 69 -0.87 -1.29 -13.06
CA GLY A 69 0.02 -1.98 -12.13
C GLY A 69 1.40 -1.33 -12.05
N SER A 70 2.41 -2.12 -11.69
CA SER A 70 3.80 -1.65 -11.57
C SER A 70 4.52 -1.69 -12.92
N VAL A 71 5.56 -0.87 -13.06
CA VAL A 71 6.48 -0.93 -14.21
C VAL A 71 7.07 -2.33 -14.38
N GLY A 72 7.31 -3.04 -13.27
CA GLY A 72 7.79 -4.43 -13.30
C GLY A 72 6.82 -5.39 -14.02
N VAL A 73 5.50 -5.21 -13.85
CA VAL A 73 4.49 -6.00 -14.59
C VAL A 73 4.56 -5.69 -16.09
N ILE A 74 4.73 -4.42 -16.44
CA ILE A 74 4.75 -3.97 -17.84
C ILE A 74 6.03 -4.45 -18.55
N CYS A 75 7.19 -4.35 -17.90
CA CYS A 75 8.48 -4.62 -18.52
C CYS A 75 8.88 -6.11 -18.47
N TYR A 76 8.48 -6.84 -17.44
CA TYR A 76 8.96 -8.21 -17.19
C TYR A 76 7.83 -9.25 -17.16
N GLY A 77 6.58 -8.88 -17.44
CA GLY A 77 5.43 -9.78 -17.35
C GLY A 77 5.15 -10.28 -15.92
N GLY A 78 5.63 -9.54 -14.91
CA GLY A 78 5.57 -9.93 -13.51
C GLY A 78 4.15 -10.03 -12.93
N VAL A 79 4.05 -10.69 -11.76
CA VAL A 79 2.80 -10.87 -11.01
C VAL A 79 2.13 -9.54 -10.66
N ARG A 80 0.79 -9.48 -10.80
CA ARG A 80 -0.03 -8.32 -10.44
C ARG A 80 0.06 -8.04 -8.93
N GLY A 81 1.02 -7.23 -8.52
CA GLY A 81 1.19 -6.75 -7.17
C GLY A 81 1.86 -5.38 -7.22
N MET A 82 1.16 -4.35 -6.78
CA MET A 82 1.70 -3.00 -6.69
C MET A 82 2.79 -3.00 -5.62
N VAL A 83 4.05 -3.04 -6.04
CA VAL A 83 5.19 -2.73 -5.19
C VAL A 83 5.16 -1.22 -5.02
N ILE A 84 4.61 -0.76 -3.90
CA ILE A 84 4.80 0.61 -3.47
C ILE A 84 6.22 0.64 -2.90
N LEU A 85 7.15 1.13 -3.72
CA LEU A 85 8.52 1.37 -3.32
C LEU A 85 8.50 2.63 -2.43
N VAL A 86 8.82 2.44 -1.16
CA VAL A 86 9.46 3.46 -0.33
C VAL A 86 10.85 2.93 0.00
#